data_AF-A0A8J6LAU9-F1
#
_entry.id   AF-A0A8J6LAU9-F1
#
_cell.length_a   1.000
_cell.length_b   1.000
_cell.length_c   1.000
_cell.angle_alpha   90.00
_cell.angle_beta   90.00
_cell.angle_gamma   90.00
#
_symmetry.space_group_name_H-M   'P 1'
#
loop_
_entity.id
_entity.type
_entity.pdbx_description
1 polymer ?
#
loop_
_entity_poly.entity_id
_entity_poly.type
_entity_poly.pdbx_seq_one_letter_code
_entity_poly.pdbx_strand_id
1 'polypeptide(L)' 'MGKCRGLRTARKLRSHRRDQKWHNKQYKKAHLGTALKANPFGGASHAKGIVLEKVGVEAKQPNSAIR' A
#
# COMPACT_ATOMS: atom_id res chain seq x y z
N MET A 1 -1.88 -30.54 0.68
CA MET A 1 -3.23 -30.61 1.29
C MET A 1 -4.06 -29.42 0.84
N GLY A 2 -5.32 -29.62 0.42
CA GLY A 2 -6.21 -28.56 -0.08
C GLY A 2 -7.17 -27.99 0.97
N LYS A 3 -8.10 -27.13 0.54
CA LYS A 3 -9.17 -26.56 1.40
C LYS A 3 -10.17 -27.66 1.82
N CYS A 4 -10.80 -27.48 2.97
CA CYS A 4 -11.89 -28.36 3.42
C CYS A 4 -13.10 -28.25 2.47
N ARG A 5 -13.78 -29.38 2.17
CA ARG A 5 -14.91 -29.48 1.23
C ARG A 5 -16.24 -29.88 1.87
N GLY A 6 -16.29 -30.06 3.19
CA GLY A 6 -17.52 -30.49 3.88
C GLY A 6 -18.59 -29.40 3.98
N LEU A 7 -19.86 -29.80 3.99
CA LEU A 7 -21.03 -28.90 4.04
C LEU A 7 -21.00 -27.91 5.23
N ARG A 8 -20.46 -28.33 6.39
CA ARG A 8 -20.40 -27.51 7.62
C ARG A 8 -19.08 -26.72 7.80
N THR A 9 -18.31 -26.50 6.73
CA THR A 9 -16.95 -25.90 6.81
C THR A 9 -16.86 -24.40 6.49
N ALA A 10 -18.01 -23.75 6.24
CA ALA A 10 -18.07 -22.34 5.80
C ALA A 10 -17.31 -21.36 6.71
N ARG A 11 -17.41 -21.51 8.04
CA ARG A 11 -16.71 -20.65 9.02
C ARG A 11 -15.20 -20.69 8.83
N LYS A 12 -14.63 -21.89 8.70
CA LYS A 12 -13.18 -22.11 8.51
C LYS A 12 -12.72 -21.47 7.20
N LEU A 13 -13.47 -21.68 6.11
CA LEU A 13 -13.15 -21.10 4.80
C LEU A 13 -13.16 -19.57 4.82
N ARG A 14 -14.14 -18.96 5.52
CA ARG A 14 -14.24 -17.51 5.67
C ARG A 14 -13.07 -16.94 6.48
N SER A 15 -12.76 -17.50 7.65
CA SER A 15 -11.65 -17.05 8.48
C SER A 15 -10.32 -17.16 7.74
N HIS A 16 -10.07 -18.33 7.13
CA HIS A 16 -8.86 -18.54 6.35
C HIS A 16 -8.72 -17.52 5.20
N ARG A 17 -9.80 -17.22 4.47
CA ARG A 17 -9.75 -16.18 3.43
C ARG A 17 -9.44 -14.80 4.01
N ARG A 18 -10.01 -14.44 5.16
CA ARG A 18 -9.74 -13.14 5.81
C ARG A 18 -8.28 -13.01 6.19
N ASP A 19 -7.68 -14.06 6.74
CA ASP A 19 -6.27 -14.06 7.12
C ASP A 19 -5.38 -13.95 5.88
N GLN A 20 -5.70 -14.71 4.83
CA GLN A 20 -4.96 -14.65 3.56
C GLN A 20 -5.07 -13.29 2.85
N LYS A 21 -6.17 -12.54 3.02
CA LYS A 21 -6.30 -11.18 2.45
C LYS A 21 -5.22 -10.24 2.98
N TRP A 22 -4.75 -10.42 4.22
CA TRP A 22 -3.70 -9.57 4.78
C TRP A 22 -2.33 -9.73 4.13
N HIS A 23 -2.08 -10.85 3.43
CA HIS A 23 -0.87 -11.04 2.63
C HIS A 23 -0.93 -10.30 1.28
N ASN A 24 -2.11 -9.83 0.85
CA ASN A 24 -2.21 -8.99 -0.34
C ASN A 24 -1.76 -7.56 -0.02
N LYS A 25 -0.73 -7.08 -0.72
CA LYS A 25 -0.13 -5.75 -0.52
C LYS A 25 -1.12 -4.60 -0.68
N GLN A 26 -2.01 -4.66 -1.68
CA GLN A 26 -3.02 -3.62 -1.92
C GLN A 26 -4.08 -3.61 -0.82
N TYR A 27 -4.56 -4.80 -0.41
CA TYR A 27 -5.51 -4.93 0.69
C TYR A 27 -4.93 -4.36 1.99
N LYS A 28 -3.68 -4.72 2.31
CA LYS A 28 -2.97 -4.21 3.48
C LYS A 28 -2.79 -2.68 3.42
N LYS A 29 -2.42 -2.13 2.25
CA LYS A 29 -2.27 -0.67 2.05
C LYS A 29 -3.58 0.07 2.35
N ALA A 30 -4.71 -0.44 1.86
CA ALA A 30 -6.01 0.19 2.05
C ALA A 30 -6.55 0.08 3.48
N HIS A 31 -6.33 -1.05 4.17
CA HIS A 31 -7.02 -1.37 5.43
C HIS A 31 -6.16 -1.16 6.70
N LEU A 32 -4.83 -1.02 6.58
CA LEU A 32 -3.97 -0.81 7.76
C LEU A 32 -3.92 0.66 8.21
N GLY A 33 -4.37 1.61 7.37
CA GLY A 33 -4.34 3.04 7.68
C GLY A 33 -2.93 3.69 7.67
N THR A 34 -1.85 2.89 7.69
CA THR A 34 -0.46 3.39 7.59
C THR A 34 -0.25 4.26 6.35
N ALA A 35 -0.86 3.87 5.22
CA ALA A 35 -0.78 4.63 3.98
C ALA A 35 -1.47 5.99 4.08
N LEU A 36 -2.53 6.13 4.89
CA LEU A 36 -3.19 7.41 5.11
C LEU A 36 -2.37 8.30 6.05
N LYS A 37 -1.85 7.71 7.14
CA LYS A 37 -1.04 8.42 8.14
C LYS A 37 0.29 8.95 7.57
N ALA A 38 0.98 8.15 6.76
CA ALA A 38 2.30 8.48 6.24
C ALA A 38 2.27 9.25 4.91
N ASN A 39 1.11 9.32 4.25
CA ASN A 39 1.00 10.05 2.99
C ASN A 39 0.96 11.56 3.27
N PRO A 40 1.90 12.36 2.74
CA PRO A 40 1.91 13.81 2.94
C PRO A 40 0.66 14.52 2.36
N PHE A 41 -0.05 13.88 1.42
CA PHE A 41 -1.33 14.42 0.89
C PHE A 41 -2.55 14.01 1.71
N GLY A 42 -2.38 13.19 2.75
CA GLY A 42 -3.49 12.76 3.62
C GLY A 42 -4.62 12.02 2.90
N GLY A 43 -4.36 11.44 1.72
CA GLY A 43 -5.37 10.77 0.89
C GLY A 43 -6.05 11.64 -0.17
N ALA A 44 -5.72 12.93 -0.27
CA ALA A 44 -6.18 13.80 -1.34
C ALA A 44 -5.41 13.58 -2.65
N SER A 45 -6.01 14.02 -3.78
CA SER A 45 -5.36 13.95 -5.09
C SER A 45 -4.26 15.01 -5.27
N HIS A 46 -4.42 16.18 -4.63
CA HIS A 46 -3.50 17.31 -4.72
C HIS A 46 -3.39 18.01 -3.35
N ALA A 47 -2.28 18.73 -3.15
CA ALA A 47 -2.06 19.59 -2.00
C ALA A 47 -1.48 20.94 -2.43
N LYS A 48 -1.69 21.98 -1.61
CA LYS A 48 -1.09 23.31 -1.79
C LYS A 48 0.13 23.41 -0.86
N GLY A 49 1.20 24.06 -1.30
CA GLY A 49 2.44 24.20 -0.52
C GLY A 49 3.13 25.53 -0.79
N ILE A 50 4.09 25.87 0.07
CA ILE A 50 4.93 27.08 -0.04
C ILE A 50 6.34 26.62 -0.41
N VAL A 51 6.99 27.33 -1.33
CA VAL A 51 8.38 27.02 -1.74
C VAL A 51 9.34 27.48 -0.65
N LEU A 52 10.22 26.58 -0.21
CA LEU A 52 11.30 26.89 0.75
C LEU A 52 12.62 27.18 0.02
N GLU A 53 13.02 26.31 -0.90
CA GLU A 53 14.26 26.41 -1.65
C GLU A 53 14.17 25.69 -3.01
N LYS A 54 15.15 25.93 -3.90
CA LYS A 54 15.30 25.21 -5.17
C LYS A 54 16.42 24.19 -5.01
N VAL A 55 16.10 22.90 -5.17
CA VAL A 55 17.05 21.78 -5.00
C VAL A 55 17.29 21.12 -6.35
N GLY A 56 18.57 20.97 -6.73
CA GLY A 56 18.98 20.17 -7.89
C GLY A 56 19.24 18.71 -7.49
N VAL A 57 18.46 17.77 -8.01
CA VAL A 57 18.58 16.34 -7.68
C VAL A 57 19.31 15.60 -8.79
N GLU A 58 20.41 14.93 -8.46
CA GLU A 58 21.15 14.13 -9.43
C GLU A 58 20.29 13.01 -10.03
N ALA A 59 20.46 12.74 -11.32
CA ALA A 59 19.83 11.64 -12.01
C ALA A 59 20.28 10.28 -11.43
N LYS A 60 19.38 9.29 -11.47
CA LYS A 60 19.77 7.93 -11.12
C LYS A 60 20.66 7.36 -12.23
N GLN A 61 21.67 6.61 -11.80
CA GLN A 61 22.54 5.82 -12.69
C GLN A 61 21.69 4.97 -13.66
N PRO A 62 22.10 4.80 -14.93
CA PRO A 62 23.44 5.11 -15.50
C PRO A 62 23.59 6.52 -16.10
N ASN A 63 22.64 7.43 -15.89
CA ASN A 63 22.65 8.75 -16.54
C ASN A 63 23.35 9.81 -15.67
N SER A 64 23.92 10.83 -16.32
CA SER A 64 24.58 11.97 -15.66
C SER A 64 23.87 13.28 -16.00
N ALA A 65 22.99 13.75 -15.12
CA ALA A 65 22.24 15.02 -15.25
C ALA A 65 21.69 15.50 -13.88
N ILE A 66 21.30 16.77 -13.77
CA ILE A 66 20.64 17.36 -12.57
C ILE A 66 19.18 17.70 -12.92
N ARG A 67 18.22 17.36 -12.04
CA ARG A 67 16.78 17.66 -12.15
C ARG A 67 16.34 18.77 -11.22
#